data_AF-A0A1J3EDI3-F1
#
_entry.id   AF-A0A1J3EDI3-F1
#
_cell.length_a   1.000
_cell.length_b   1.000
_cell.length_c   1.000
_cell.angle_alpha   90.00
_cell.angle_beta   90.00
_cell.angle_gamma   90.00
#
_symmetry.space_group_name_H-M   'P 1'
#
loop_
_entity.id
_entity.type
_entity.pdbx_description
1 polymer ?
#
loop_
_entity_poly.entity_id
_entity_poly.type
_entity_poly.pdbx_seq_one_letter_code
_entity_poly.pdbx_strand_id
1 'polypeptide(L)'
;NIASDKMLLLREVGKRRLFALQCFNEPQGLYVTVTCIAPDAPELGKFTYCLDYSMDGHTLKYESPNVKKVLEVSYQIPQDNFMFVPRCLLRGELLKMKVIIGLKVRAGS
;
A
#
# COMPACT_ATOMS: atom_id res chain seq x y z
N ASN A 1 -1.17 -23.93 -5.81
CA ASN A 1 -2.42 -23.21 -5.49
C ASN A 1 -2.17 -21.73 -5.60
N ILE A 2 -2.63 -21.17 -6.71
CA ILE A 2 -2.35 -19.79 -7.12
C ILE A 2 -3.18 -18.89 -6.20
N ALA A 3 -2.54 -18.32 -5.18
CA ALA A 3 -3.13 -17.21 -4.43
C ALA A 3 -3.38 -16.10 -5.45
N SER A 4 -4.62 -15.63 -5.54
CA SER A 4 -4.96 -14.50 -6.40
C SER A 4 -4.37 -13.25 -5.73
N ASP A 5 -3.10 -13.00 -6.00
CA ASP A 5 -2.43 -11.75 -5.68
C ASP A 5 -3.12 -10.65 -6.48
N LYS A 6 -3.81 -9.76 -5.78
CA LYS A 6 -4.50 -8.64 -6.41
C LYS A 6 -3.62 -7.41 -6.25
N MET A 7 -3.27 -6.79 -7.37
CA MET A 7 -2.50 -5.56 -7.41
C MET A 7 -3.32 -4.46 -8.08
N LEU A 8 -3.40 -3.31 -7.43
CA LEU A 8 -3.97 -2.09 -7.99
C LEU A 8 -2.83 -1.09 -8.24
N LEU A 9 -2.76 -0.54 -9.46
CA LEU A 9 -1.80 0.50 -9.81
C LEU A 9 -2.45 1.88 -9.76
N LEU A 10 -1.91 2.75 -8.92
CA LEU A 10 -2.26 4.16 -8.80
C LEU A 10 -1.18 4.98 -9.51
N ARG A 11 -1.56 5.75 -10.54
CA ARG A 11 -0.64 6.62 -11.29
C ARG A 11 -0.84 8.07 -10.86
N GLU A 12 0.24 8.74 -10.47
CA GLU A 12 0.22 10.20 -10.29
C GLU A 12 0.13 10.88 -11.67
N VAL A 13 -0.82 11.78 -11.88
CA VAL A 13 -0.96 12.51 -13.15
C VAL A 13 0.13 13.59 -13.20
N GLY A 14 0.89 13.65 -14.30
CA GLY A 14 1.91 14.69 -14.54
C GLY A 14 3.34 14.34 -14.11
N LYS A 15 3.54 13.34 -13.25
CA LYS A 15 4.86 12.77 -12.92
C LYS A 15 4.82 11.29 -13.26
N ARG A 16 5.84 10.75 -13.94
CA ARG A 16 5.93 9.31 -14.33
C ARG A 16 6.14 8.39 -13.11
N ARG A 17 5.29 8.51 -12.09
CA ARG A 17 5.38 7.80 -10.82
C ARG A 17 4.19 6.86 -10.70
N LEU A 18 4.48 5.64 -10.30
CA LEU A 18 3.49 4.59 -10.11
C LEU A 18 3.57 4.13 -8.67
N PHE A 19 2.42 4.12 -8.01
CA PHE A 19 2.26 3.51 -6.71
C PHE A 19 1.48 2.21 -6.91
N ALA A 20 2.00 1.12 -6.37
CA ALA A 20 1.30 -0.16 -6.37
C ALA A 20 0.74 -0.41 -4.98
N LEU A 21 -0.57 -0.62 -4.92
CA LEU A 21 -1.23 -1.21 -3.77
C LEU A 21 -1.26 -2.72 -4.00
N GLN A 22 -0.51 -3.46 -3.19
CA GLN A 22 -0.41 -4.91 -3.28
C GLN A 22 -1.17 -5.56 -2.14
N CYS A 23 -2.01 -6.53 -2.48
CA CYS A 23 -2.85 -7.27 -1.55
C CYS A 23 -2.51 -8.77 -1.64
N PHE A 24 -2.05 -9.35 -0.54
CA PHE A 24 -1.70 -10.77 -0.43
C PHE A 24 -2.69 -11.48 0.48
N ASN A 25 -3.47 -12.40 -0.10
CA ASN A 25 -4.55 -13.10 0.59
C ASN A 25 -4.06 -14.43 1.16
N GLU A 26 -3.97 -14.50 2.49
CA GLU A 26 -3.46 -15.64 3.24
C GLU A 26 -4.54 -16.22 4.16
N PRO A 27 -4.46 -17.49 4.58
CA PRO A 27 -5.49 -18.13 5.41
C PRO A 27 -5.91 -17.32 6.66
N GLN A 28 -4.99 -16.60 7.27
CA GLN A 28 -5.23 -15.76 8.46
C GLN A 28 -5.86 -14.39 8.14
N GLY A 29 -5.70 -13.87 6.92
CA GLY A 29 -6.14 -12.53 6.57
C GLY A 29 -5.45 -11.96 5.35
N LEU A 30 -5.52 -10.64 5.20
CA LEU A 30 -5.00 -9.93 4.05
C LEU A 30 -3.83 -9.03 4.46
N TYR A 31 -2.70 -9.15 3.78
CA TYR A 31 -1.59 -8.20 3.90
C TYR A 31 -1.74 -7.15 2.81
N VAL A 32 -1.66 -5.88 3.18
CA VAL A 32 -1.79 -4.76 2.26
C VAL A 32 -0.60 -3.83 2.41
N THR A 33 0.08 -3.54 1.31
CA THR A 33 1.24 -2.64 1.28
C THR A 33 1.19 -1.69 0.10
N VAL A 34 1.88 -0.55 0.24
CA VAL A 34 2.06 0.44 -0.82
C VAL A 34 3.54 0.55 -1.17
N THR A 35 3.86 0.32 -2.43
CA THR A 35 5.19 0.52 -2.99
C THR A 35 5.17 1.59 -4.07
N CYS A 36 6.31 2.23 -4.32
CA CYS A 36 6.50 3.16 -5.43
C CYS A 36 7.43 2.52 -6.45
N ILE A 37 6.93 2.33 -7.67
CA ILE A 37 7.70 1.86 -8.82
C ILE A 37 8.34 3.08 -9.47
N ALA A 38 9.63 3.27 -9.24
CA ALA A 38 10.37 4.45 -9.65
C ALA A 38 11.78 4.07 -10.13
N PRO A 39 11.93 3.64 -11.39
CA PRO A 39 13.21 3.15 -11.91
C PRO A 39 14.32 4.21 -12.02
N ASP A 40 13.97 5.49 -12.25
CA ASP A 40 14.94 6.50 -12.72
C ASP A 40 15.11 7.72 -11.81
N ALA A 41 14.67 7.68 -10.54
CA ALA A 41 14.65 8.89 -9.71
C ALA A 41 14.98 8.65 -8.22
N PRO A 42 16.28 8.63 -7.87
CA PRO A 42 16.73 8.63 -6.47
C PRO A 42 16.17 9.83 -5.69
N GLU A 43 16.02 10.97 -6.37
CA GLU A 43 15.51 12.24 -5.84
C GLU A 43 13.99 12.29 -5.65
N LEU A 44 13.25 11.19 -5.89
CA LEU A 44 11.83 11.16 -5.51
C LEU A 44 11.72 11.58 -4.04
N GLY A 45 10.95 12.64 -3.77
CA GLY A 45 10.70 13.12 -2.42
C GLY A 45 10.29 11.98 -1.50
N LYS A 46 10.53 12.14 -0.19
CA LYS A 46 10.10 11.13 0.77
C LYS A 46 8.57 11.11 0.77
N PHE A 47 7.97 9.96 0.54
CA PHE A 47 6.51 9.83 0.58
C PHE A 47 6.09 9.15 1.87
N THR A 48 4.99 9.60 2.44
CA THR A 48 4.28 8.90 3.50
C THR A 48 3.05 8.23 2.91
N TYR A 49 2.48 7.26 3.61
CA TYR A 49 1.17 6.75 3.26
C TYR A 49 0.36 6.35 4.49
N CYS A 50 -0.95 6.40 4.33
CA CYS A 50 -1.92 5.91 5.29
C CYS A 50 -2.87 4.93 4.59
N LEU A 51 -3.07 3.78 5.20
CA LEU A 51 -4.12 2.83 4.87
C LEU A 51 -5.18 2.92 5.96
N ASP A 52 -6.43 3.07 5.55
CA ASP A 52 -7.56 3.18 6.46
C ASP A 52 -8.68 2.25 5.95
N TYR A 53 -9.03 1.29 6.79
CA TYR A 53 -10.02 0.26 6.52
C TYR A 53 -11.06 0.26 7.63
N SER A 54 -12.34 0.33 7.24
CA SER A 54 -13.45 0.23 8.19
C SER A 54 -14.43 -0.85 7.74
N MET A 55 -14.86 -1.68 8.68
CA MET A 55 -15.86 -2.73 8.46
C MET A 55 -16.65 -3.01 9.74
N ASP A 56 -17.98 -3.09 9.66
CA ASP A 56 -18.88 -3.42 10.78
C ASP A 56 -18.60 -2.59 12.05
N GLY A 57 -18.24 -1.31 11.90
CA GLY A 57 -17.89 -0.42 13.02
C GLY A 57 -16.46 -0.58 13.55
N HIS A 58 -15.70 -1.57 13.10
CA HIS A 58 -14.27 -1.69 13.36
C HIS A 58 -13.46 -0.85 12.38
N THR A 59 -12.38 -0.24 12.85
CA THR A 59 -11.44 0.52 12.01
C THR A 59 -10.01 0.05 12.25
N LEU A 60 -9.29 -0.22 11.17
CA LEU A 60 -7.86 -0.46 11.14
C LEU A 60 -7.19 0.68 10.41
N LYS A 61 -6.19 1.29 11.04
CA LYS A 61 -5.42 2.37 10.46
C LYS A 61 -3.93 2.03 10.54
N TYR A 62 -3.23 2.21 9.44
CA TYR A 62 -1.80 2.01 9.35
C TYR A 62 -1.16 3.22 8.68
N GLU A 63 -0.19 3.83 9.35
CA GLU A 63 0.57 4.95 8.84
C GLU A 63 2.04 4.54 8.72
N SER A 64 2.67 4.86 7.59
CA SER A 64 4.11 4.70 7.43
C SER A 64 4.75 6.00 6.94
N PRO A 65 5.87 6.40 7.56
CA PRO A 65 6.58 7.62 7.20
C PRO A 65 7.36 7.49 5.89
N ASN A 66 7.42 6.30 5.30
CA ASN A 66 8.16 6.05 4.07
C ASN A 66 7.46 5.01 3.18
N VAL A 67 7.17 5.39 1.94
CA VAL A 67 6.79 4.43 0.88
C VAL A 67 8.05 3.72 0.38
N LYS A 68 8.04 2.38 0.38
CA LYS A 68 9.15 1.58 -0.16
C LYS A 68 9.27 1.81 -1.67
N LYS A 69 10.46 2.20 -2.13
CA LYS A 69 10.77 2.37 -3.56
C LYS A 69 11.32 1.06 -4.12
N VAL A 70 10.83 0.66 -5.29
CA VAL A 70 11.25 -0.57 -5.97
C VAL A 70 11.39 -0.33 -7.48
N LEU A 71 12.21 -1.14 -8.15
CA LEU A 71 12.26 -1.20 -9.61
C LEU A 71 11.09 -2.03 -10.16
N GLU A 72 10.77 -3.11 -9.46
CA GLU A 72 9.69 -4.03 -9.77
C GLU A 72 9.00 -4.47 -8.47
N VAL A 73 7.70 -4.73 -8.54
CA VAL A 73 6.91 -5.22 -7.42
C VAL A 73 7.23 -6.69 -7.11
N SER A 74 7.31 -7.02 -5.81
CA SER A 74 7.48 -8.41 -5.38
C SER A 74 6.14 -9.08 -5.15
N TYR A 75 6.01 -10.35 -5.53
CA TYR A 75 4.86 -11.20 -5.18
C TYR A 75 5.04 -11.95 -3.85
N GLN A 76 6.12 -11.67 -3.13
CA GLN A 76 6.33 -12.24 -1.79
C GLN A 76 5.62 -11.41 -0.73
N ILE A 77 5.08 -12.09 0.27
CA ILE A 77 4.43 -11.46 1.43
C ILE A 77 5.41 -10.48 2.09
N PRO A 78 5.01 -9.21 2.29
CA PRO A 78 5.89 -8.21 2.89
C PRO A 78 6.19 -8.55 4.35
N GLN A 79 7.45 -8.38 4.74
CA GLN A 79 7.90 -8.55 6.14
C GLN A 79 7.83 -7.26 6.95
N ASP A 80 7.73 -6.11 6.26
CA ASP A 80 7.61 -4.77 6.85
C ASP A 80 6.64 -3.91 6.01
N ASN A 81 6.30 -2.72 6.52
CA ASN A 81 5.53 -1.72 5.78
C ASN A 81 4.21 -2.27 5.21
N PHE A 82 3.43 -2.99 6.04
CA PHE A 82 2.13 -3.51 5.67
C PHE A 82 1.08 -3.29 6.76
N MET A 83 -0.17 -3.17 6.33
CA MET A 83 -1.34 -3.39 7.18
C MET A 83 -1.76 -4.85 7.07
N PHE A 84 -2.04 -5.49 8.20
CA PHE A 84 -2.71 -6.79 8.22
C PHE A 84 -4.18 -6.62 8.58
N VAL A 85 -5.08 -7.14 7.73
CA VAL A 85 -6.52 -7.18 7.97
C VAL A 85 -6.91 -8.62 8.31
N PRO A 86 -7.24 -8.92 9.58
CA PRO A 86 -7.68 -10.27 9.99
C PRO A 86 -8.87 -10.76 9.18
N ARG A 87 -8.90 -12.05 8.83
CA ARG A 87 -9.98 -12.64 8.02
C ARG A 87 -11.37 -12.44 8.64
N CYS A 88 -11.47 -12.42 9.97
CA CYS A 88 -12.74 -12.16 10.67
C CYS A 88 -13.32 -10.76 10.41
N LEU A 89 -12.52 -9.81 9.91
CA LEU A 89 -12.94 -8.46 9.54
C LEU A 89 -13.14 -8.28 8.03
N LEU A 90 -12.92 -9.32 7.22
CA LEU A 90 -13.18 -9.29 5.79
C LEU A 90 -14.64 -9.70 5.52
N ARG A 91 -15.31 -9.00 4.59
CA ARG A 91 -16.69 -9.25 4.18
C ARG A 91 -16.83 -9.14 2.67
N GLY A 92 -17.64 -10.02 2.08
CA GLY A 92 -17.95 -10.00 0.65
C GLY A 92 -16.72 -10.18 -0.24
N GLU A 93 -16.88 -9.82 -1.51
CA GLU A 93 -15.84 -9.99 -2.54
C GLU A 93 -14.97 -8.74 -2.74
N LEU A 94 -15.43 -7.59 -2.23
CA LEU A 94 -14.82 -6.28 -2.45
C LEU A 94 -14.19 -5.73 -1.16
N LEU A 95 -12.93 -5.35 -1.24
CA LEU A 95 -12.23 -4.63 -0.18
C LEU A 95 -12.34 -3.13 -0.43
N LYS A 96 -13.10 -2.43 0.40
CA LYS A 96 -13.13 -0.96 0.39
C LYS A 96 -12.08 -0.43 1.35
N MET A 97 -11.08 0.28 0.82
CA MET A 97 -10.00 0.86 1.60
C MET A 97 -9.70 2.28 1.13
N LYS A 98 -9.44 3.18 2.08
CA LYS A 98 -8.92 4.51 1.79
C LYS A 98 -7.40 4.47 1.82
N VAL A 99 -6.80 4.89 0.72
CA VAL A 99 -5.35 5.01 0.57
C VAL A 99 -5.01 6.47 0.42
N ILE A 100 -4.14 6.99 1.29
CA ILE A 100 -3.65 8.36 1.23
C ILE A 100 -2.16 8.31 1.03
N ILE A 101 -1.65 9.04 0.02
CA ILE A 101 -0.23 9.18 -0.26
C ILE A 101 0.14 10.65 -0.05
N GLY A 102 1.10 10.89 0.83
CA GLY A 102 1.58 12.23 1.17
C GLY A 102 2.98 12.48 0.64
N LEU A 103 3.24 13.65 0.07
CA LEU A 103 4.60 14.10 -0.24
C LEU A 103 5.18 14.81 0.99
N LYS A 104 6.29 14.30 1.52
CA LYS A 104 7.06 14.97 2.57
C LYS A 104 8.01 15.96 1.94
N VAL A 105 7.71 17.24 2.13
CA VAL A 105 8.59 18.36 1.77
C VAL A 105 9.27 18.89 3.04
N ARG A 106 10.49 19.43 2.90
CA ARG A 106 11.06 20.23 3.98
C ARG A 106 10.36 21.58 3.96
N ALA A 107 9.78 22.00 5.08
CA ALA A 107 9.63 23.43 5.35
C ALA A 107 11.03 23.90 5.80
N GLY A 108 11.59 24.96 5.18
CA GLY A 108 12.97 25.42 5.45
C GLY A 108 13.24 25.73 6.94
N SER A 109 14.47 25.89 7.44
CA SER A 109 15.82 25.87 6.84
C SER A 109 16.64 24.76 7.49
#